data_AF-A0A660WLB7-F1
#
_entry.id   AF-A0A660WLB7-F1
#
_cell.length_a   1.000
_cell.length_b   1.000
_cell.length_c   1.000
_cell.angle_alpha   90.00
_cell.angle_beta   90.00
_cell.angle_gamma   90.00
#
_symmetry.space_group_name_H-M   'P 1'
#
loop_
_entity.id
_entity.type
_entity.pdbx_description
1 polymer ?
#
loop_
_entity_poly.entity_id
_entity_poly.type
_entity_poly.pdbx_seq_one_letter_code
_entity_poly.pdbx_strand_id
1 'polypeptide(L)'
;MKNFKSGENLLKDAQRHYKQLLNAYNEKWWNIVIRRAQEVVELSLKGILKMECIEYPKIHDIGAVFVKVMKEKGIELEEGIYEKIIEISDYL
;
A
#
# COMPACT_ATOMS: atom_id res chain seq x y z
N MET A 1 -5.50 19.87 5.35
CA MET A 1 -4.84 19.97 4.02
C MET A 1 -3.49 19.27 3.93
N LYS A 2 -2.54 19.48 4.85
CA LYS A 2 -1.18 18.89 4.76
C LYS A 2 -1.17 17.34 4.67
N ASN A 3 -1.93 16.66 5.52
CA ASN A 3 -2.03 15.19 5.54
C ASN A 3 -2.59 14.62 4.23
N PHE A 4 -3.66 15.23 3.70
CA PHE A 4 -4.21 14.85 2.41
C PHE A 4 -3.19 14.99 1.28
N LYS A 5 -2.46 16.12 1.24
CA LYS A 5 -1.43 16.34 0.22
C LYS A 5 -0.26 15.35 0.34
N SER A 6 0.15 15.04 1.56
CA SER A 6 1.16 14.01 1.82
C SER A 6 0.69 12.62 1.37
N GLY A 7 -0.55 12.26 1.66
CA GLY A 7 -1.15 11.01 1.17
C GLY A 7 -1.22 10.96 -0.35
N GLU A 8 -1.60 12.06 -1.00
CA GLU A 8 -1.64 12.15 -2.46
C GLU A 8 -0.25 11.94 -3.08
N ASN A 9 0.80 12.46 -2.46
CA ASN A 9 2.17 12.25 -2.93
C ASN A 9 2.58 10.77 -2.80
N LEU A 10 2.22 10.10 -1.70
CA LEU A 10 2.47 8.66 -1.54
C LEU A 10 1.79 7.84 -2.64
N LEU A 11 0.54 8.17 -2.99
CA LEU A 11 -0.18 7.50 -4.09
C LEU A 11 0.48 7.77 -5.46
N LYS A 12 1.01 8.98 -5.68
CA LYS A 12 1.77 9.30 -6.91
C LYS A 12 3.06 8.49 -7.00
N ASP A 13 3.75 8.29 -5.87
CA ASP A 13 4.95 7.46 -5.82
C ASP A 13 4.62 5.97 -6.01
N ALA A 14 3.50 5.48 -5.46
CA ALA A 14 3.00 4.14 -5.75
C ALA A 14 2.79 3.94 -7.26
N GLN A 15 2.16 4.91 -7.95
CA GLN A 15 1.99 4.83 -9.41
C GLN A 15 3.32 4.82 -10.18
N ARG A 16 4.34 5.54 -9.70
CA ARG A 16 5.69 5.52 -10.30
C ARG A 16 6.33 4.14 -10.14
N HIS A 17 6.23 3.53 -8.95
CA HIS A 17 6.75 2.19 -8.72
C HIS A 17 5.99 1.13 -9.51
N TYR A 18 4.68 1.30 -9.71
CA TYR A 18 3.92 0.40 -10.57
C TYR A 18 4.41 0.44 -12.03
N LYS A 19 4.73 1.62 -12.56
CA LYS A 19 5.35 1.73 -13.89
C LYS A 19 6.71 1.03 -13.95
N GLN A 20 7.53 1.16 -12.90
CA GLN A 20 8.82 0.47 -12.80
C GLN A 20 8.66 -1.05 -12.71
N LEU A 21 7.66 -1.53 -11.97
CA LEU A 21 7.28 -2.94 -11.88
C LEU A 21 6.98 -3.50 -13.27
N LEU A 22 6.12 -2.82 -14.05
CA LEU A 22 5.74 -3.27 -15.39
C LEU A 22 6.95 -3.36 -16.33
N ASN A 23 7.86 -2.39 -16.26
CA ASN A 23 9.10 -2.44 -17.04
C ASN A 23 10.00 -3.62 -16.60
N ALA A 24 10.21 -3.79 -15.30
CA ALA A 24 11.00 -4.89 -14.76
C ALA A 24 10.40 -6.27 -15.11
N TYR A 25 9.07 -6.37 -15.15
CA TYR A 25 8.36 -7.57 -15.55
C TYR A 25 8.64 -7.93 -17.02
N ASN A 26 8.58 -6.94 -17.92
CA ASN A 26 8.92 -7.13 -19.34
C ASN A 26 10.38 -7.57 -19.53
N GLU A 27 11.28 -7.06 -18.70
CA GLU A 27 12.71 -7.42 -18.69
C GLU A 27 13.01 -8.72 -17.93
N LYS A 28 12.00 -9.37 -17.33
CA LYS A 28 12.16 -10.56 -16.47
C LYS A 28 13.09 -10.35 -15.27
N TRP A 29 13.17 -9.10 -14.78
CA TRP A 29 13.97 -8.75 -13.62
C TRP A 29 13.20 -9.03 -12.32
N TRP A 30 13.02 -10.32 -12.01
CA TRP A 30 12.05 -10.81 -11.02
C TRP A 30 12.22 -10.24 -9.60
N ASN A 31 13.46 -10.05 -9.13
CA ASN A 31 13.71 -9.45 -7.82
C ASN A 31 13.22 -7.99 -7.75
N ILE A 32 13.30 -7.23 -8.85
CA ILE A 32 12.76 -5.87 -8.91
C ILE A 32 11.24 -5.88 -9.02
N VAL A 33 10.66 -6.83 -9.76
CA VAL A 33 9.19 -6.98 -9.84
C VAL A 33 8.61 -7.14 -8.43
N ILE A 34 9.14 -8.08 -7.65
CA ILE A 34 8.67 -8.34 -6.28
C ILE A 34 8.83 -7.09 -5.42
N ARG A 35 10.02 -6.47 -5.42
CA ARG A 35 10.30 -5.28 -4.62
C ARG A 35 9.37 -4.11 -4.96
N ARG A 36 9.10 -3.87 -6.24
CA ARG A 36 8.18 -2.79 -6.65
C ARG A 36 6.73 -3.13 -6.33
N ALA A 37 6.32 -4.39 -6.41
CA ALA A 37 4.98 -4.82 -6.03
C ALA A 37 4.72 -4.52 -4.55
N GLN A 38 5.68 -4.87 -3.70
CA GLN A 38 5.71 -4.57 -2.27
C GLN A 38 5.56 -3.08 -2.00
N GLU A 39 6.44 -2.25 -2.59
CA GLU A 39 6.41 -0.80 -2.38
C GLU A 39 5.14 -0.13 -2.91
N VAL A 40 4.56 -0.63 -4.00
CA VAL A 40 3.27 -0.15 -4.52
C VAL A 40 2.17 -0.35 -3.48
N VAL A 41 2.07 -1.53 -2.89
CA VAL A 41 1.06 -1.83 -1.86
C VAL A 41 1.30 -1.00 -0.61
N GLU A 42 2.53 -0.97 -0.11
CA GLU A 42 2.88 -0.21 1.09
C GLU A 42 2.55 1.28 0.96
N LEU A 43 2.97 1.93 -0.13
CA LEU A 43 2.71 3.35 -0.36
C LEU A 43 1.22 3.64 -0.58
N SER A 44 0.49 2.71 -1.19
CA SER A 44 -0.96 2.85 -1.39
C SER A 44 -1.70 2.87 -0.05
N LEU A 45 -1.42 1.89 0.81
CA LEU A 45 -2.05 1.78 2.14
C LEU A 45 -1.66 2.97 3.02
N LYS A 46 -0.38 3.34 3.04
CA LYS A 46 0.12 4.53 3.75
C LYS A 46 -0.54 5.81 3.26
N GLY A 47 -0.70 5.95 1.95
CA GLY A 47 -1.33 7.11 1.31
C GLY A 47 -2.77 7.30 1.79
N ILE A 48 -3.56 6.23 1.75
CA ILE A 48 -4.96 6.24 2.20
C ILE A 48 -5.04 6.55 3.70
N LEU A 49 -4.28 5.86 4.55
CA LEU A 49 -4.27 6.13 6.00
C LEU A 49 -3.88 7.57 6.30
N LYS A 50 -2.90 8.12 5.57
CA LYS A 50 -2.48 9.51 5.75
C LYS A 50 -3.56 10.51 5.33
N MET A 51 -4.30 10.25 4.26
CA MET A 51 -5.44 11.09 3.85
C MET A 51 -6.53 11.11 4.93
N GLU A 52 -6.74 9.98 5.59
CA GLU A 52 -7.68 9.82 6.70
C GLU A 52 -7.15 10.36 8.04
N CYS A 53 -5.99 11.04 8.05
CA CYS A 53 -5.31 11.56 9.23
C CYS A 53 -4.97 10.49 10.29
N ILE A 54 -4.78 9.24 9.85
CA ILE A 54 -4.41 8.13 10.71
C ILE A 54 -2.90 7.99 10.73
N GLU A 55 -2.33 8.04 11.94
CA GLU A 55 -0.94 7.72 12.15
C GLU A 55 -0.76 6.20 12.24
N TYR A 56 0.22 5.70 11.51
CA TYR A 56 0.61 4.30 11.54
C TYR A 56 2.06 4.21 12.02
N PRO A 57 2.42 3.14 12.78
CA PRO A 57 3.79 2.91 13.18
C PRO A 57 4.68 2.75 11.94
N LYS A 58 5.96 3.14 12.06
CA LYS A 58 6.96 2.95 10.99
C LYS A 58 7.32 1.47 10.73
N ILE A 59 6.65 0.54 11.40
CA ILE A 59 6.94 -0.89 11.37
C ILE A 59 6.21 -1.50 10.16
N HIS A 60 6.79 -2.56 9.58
CA HIS A 60 6.30 -3.33 8.43
C HIS A 60 5.05 -4.18 8.76
N ASP A 61 4.02 -3.57 9.36
CA ASP A 61 2.70 -4.20 9.56
C ASP A 61 1.59 -3.22 9.14
N ILE A 62 1.74 -2.67 7.93
CA ILE A 62 0.83 -1.64 7.43
C ILE A 62 -0.52 -2.25 7.02
N GLY A 63 -0.51 -3.50 6.58
CA GLY A 63 -1.68 -4.26 6.18
C GLY A 63 -2.66 -4.45 7.33
N ALA A 64 -2.23 -4.98 8.48
CA ALA A 64 -3.13 -5.22 9.61
C ALA A 64 -3.71 -3.90 10.15
N VAL A 65 -2.90 -2.85 10.23
CA VAL A 65 -3.36 -1.50 10.63
C VAL A 65 -4.43 -0.99 9.67
N PHE A 66 -4.22 -1.13 8.36
CA PHE A 66 -5.20 -0.71 7.36
C PHE A 66 -6.52 -1.47 7.49
N VAL A 67 -6.47 -2.81 7.59
CA VAL A 67 -7.67 -3.65 7.74
C VAL A 67 -8.44 -3.28 9.00
N LYS A 68 -7.75 -3.11 10.13
CA LYS A 68 -8.37 -2.70 11.39
C LYS A 68 -9.12 -1.36 11.24
N VAL A 69 -8.47 -0.37 10.64
CA VAL A 69 -9.05 0.96 10.42
C VAL A 69 -10.29 0.89 9.53
N MET A 70 -10.25 0.13 8.43
CA MET A 70 -11.39 0.01 7.52
C MET A 70 -12.59 -0.61 8.22
N LYS A 71 -12.36 -1.67 9.01
CA LYS A 71 -13.40 -2.31 9.83
C LYS A 71 -13.98 -1.35 10.88
N GLU A 72 -13.14 -0.61 11.61
CA GLU A 72 -13.59 0.39 12.60
C GLU A 72 -14.44 1.52 11.98
N LYS A 73 -14.14 1.88 10.73
CA LYS A 73 -14.90 2.88 9.97
C LYS A 73 -16.16 2.33 9.28
N GLY A 74 -16.40 1.02 9.34
CA GLY A 74 -17.51 0.37 8.63
C GLY A 74 -17.35 0.39 7.12
N ILE A 75 -16.11 0.49 6.61
CA ILE A 75 -15.81 0.39 5.18
C ILE A 75 -15.59 -1.08 4.86
N GLU A 76 -16.58 -1.70 4.22
CA GLU A 76 -16.47 -3.08 3.73
C GLU A 76 -15.71 -3.12 2.40
N LEU A 77 -14.73 -4.02 2.32
CA LEU A 77 -14.06 -4.39 1.08
C LEU A 77 -14.63 -5.71 0.57
N GLU A 78 -14.41 -6.00 -0.72
CA GLU A 78 -14.80 -7.28 -1.29
C GLU A 78 -14.17 -8.46 -0.54
N GLU A 79 -14.87 -9.59 -0.56
CA GLU A 79 -14.44 -10.82 0.11
C GLU A 79 -13.04 -11.25 -0.36
N GLY A 80 -12.15 -11.56 0.59
CA GLY A 80 -10.77 -11.95 0.30
C GLY A 80 -9.78 -10.79 0.12
N ILE A 81 -10.23 -9.52 0.05
CA ILE A 81 -9.30 -8.39 -0.10
C ILE A 81 -8.51 -8.14 1.18
N TYR A 82 -9.14 -8.26 2.34
CA TYR A 82 -8.44 -8.04 3.62
C TYR A 82 -7.31 -9.04 3.81
N GLU A 83 -7.56 -10.31 3.50
CA GLU A 83 -6.60 -11.41 3.60
C GLU A 83 -5.42 -11.16 2.65
N LYS A 84 -5.69 -10.76 1.40
CA LYS A 84 -4.64 -10.43 0.42
C LYS A 84 -3.80 -9.24 0.83
N ILE A 85 -4.41 -8.20 1.40
CA ILE A 85 -3.68 -7.01 1.88
C ILE A 85 -2.70 -7.41 2.98
N ILE A 86 -3.16 -8.22 3.95
CA ILE A 86 -2.33 -8.71 5.04
C ILE A 86 -1.22 -9.60 4.48
N GLU A 87 -1.56 -10.60 3.66
CA GLU A 87 -0.59 -11.51 3.05
C GLU A 87 0.52 -10.75 2.31
N ILE A 88 0.18 -9.82 1.41
CA ILE A 88 1.19 -9.07 0.66
C ILE A 88 1.99 -8.15 1.59
N SER A 89 1.35 -7.57 2.61
CA SER A 89 2.01 -6.72 3.60
C SER A 89 2.99 -7.48 4.50
N ASP A 90 2.71 -8.74 4.83
CA ASP A 90 3.57 -9.57 5.68
C ASP A 90 4.91 -9.92 5.01
N TYR A 91 4.97 -9.79 3.69
CA TYR A 91 6.21 -9.97 2.92
C TYR A 91 7.03 -8.66 2.76
N LEU A 92 6.59 -7.52 3.31
CA LEU A 92 7.26 -6.20 3.19
C LEU A 92 8.54 -6.05 4.01
#